data_AF-A0A1G2U2E4-F1
#
_entry.id   AF-A0A1G2U2E4-F1
#
_cell.length_a   1.000
_cell.length_b   1.000
_cell.length_c   1.000
_cell.angle_alpha   90.00
_cell.angle_beta   90.00
_cell.angle_gamma   90.00
#
_symmetry.space_group_name_H-M   'P 1'
#
loop_
_entity.id
_entity.type
_entity.pdbx_description
1 polymer ?
#
loop_
_entity_poly.entity_id
_entity_poly.type
_entity_poly.pdbx_seq_one_letter_code
_entity_poly.pdbx_strand_id
1 'polypeptide(L)'
;MIYLSYLMGASRIDDKDLSNLGISIEETKPDGDRCLKMSEENLAQYIELIKNKLDVGFWNEIVGEQDIVFIFKFKDGSIKEYILTADNEREVDKLCAEFANEQPEKTANIYKYISDNKFYHDFMLEHYADLINR
;
A
#
# COMPACT_ATOMS: atom_id res chain seq x y z
N MET A 1 -2.17 -11.91 11.43
CA MET A 1 -1.45 -10.62 11.50
C MET A 1 -2.38 -9.47 11.15
N ILE A 2 -2.01 -8.24 11.51
CA ILE A 2 -2.69 -7.01 11.13
C ILE A 2 -1.98 -6.36 9.93
N TYR A 3 -2.79 -5.79 9.03
CA TYR A 3 -2.35 -5.05 7.87
C TYR A 3 -3.01 -3.67 7.82
N LEU A 4 -2.23 -2.67 7.44
CA LEU A 4 -2.68 -1.31 7.19
C LEU A 4 -2.55 -0.98 5.70
N SER A 5 -3.52 -0.26 5.13
CA SER A 5 -3.45 0.22 3.74
C SER A 5 -4.03 1.62 3.60
N TYR A 6 -3.34 2.49 2.87
CA TYR A 6 -3.77 3.83 2.53
C TYR A 6 -4.26 3.77 1.08
N LEU A 7 -5.57 3.74 0.92
CA LEU A 7 -6.23 3.49 -0.34
C LEU A 7 -6.48 4.79 -1.11
N MET A 8 -5.55 5.11 -2.01
CA MET A 8 -5.65 6.18 -3.01
C MET A 8 -6.16 5.63 -4.35
N GLY A 9 -6.66 6.52 -5.22
CA GLY A 9 -6.90 6.18 -6.63
C GLY A 9 -7.89 5.02 -6.83
N ALA A 10 -8.92 4.98 -5.99
CA ALA A 10 -9.84 3.86 -5.88
C ALA A 10 -11.28 4.31 -6.10
N SER A 11 -11.51 5.11 -7.15
CA SER A 11 -12.84 5.68 -7.47
C SER A 11 -13.90 4.60 -7.77
N ARG A 12 -13.46 3.39 -8.10
CA ARG A 12 -14.31 2.22 -8.38
C ARG A 12 -14.47 1.27 -7.21
N ILE A 13 -13.80 1.51 -6.08
CA ILE A 13 -13.94 0.73 -4.86
C ILE A 13 -14.81 1.53 -3.91
N ASP A 14 -16.01 1.04 -3.64
CA ASP A 14 -16.92 1.67 -2.67
C ASP A 14 -16.71 1.08 -1.26
N ASP A 15 -17.21 1.77 -0.23
CA ASP A 15 -17.06 1.31 1.16
C ASP A 15 -17.79 -0.03 1.41
N LYS A 16 -18.74 -0.37 0.54
CA LYS A 16 -19.43 -1.66 0.57
C LYS A 16 -18.54 -2.80 0.10
N ASP A 17 -17.73 -2.58 -0.94
CA ASP A 17 -16.70 -3.53 -1.36
C ASP A 17 -15.77 -3.89 -0.19
N LEU A 18 -15.33 -2.88 0.58
CA LEU A 18 -14.42 -3.06 1.72
C LEU A 18 -15.10 -3.77 2.90
N SER A 19 -16.29 -3.32 3.30
CA SER A 19 -17.01 -3.91 4.43
C SER A 19 -17.51 -5.34 4.15
N ASN A 20 -17.83 -5.68 2.90
CA ASN A 20 -18.16 -7.06 2.51
C ASN A 20 -16.98 -8.03 2.70
N LEU A 21 -15.74 -7.52 2.64
CA LEU A 21 -14.51 -8.27 2.91
C LEU A 21 -14.10 -8.21 4.39
N GLY A 22 -14.90 -7.61 5.27
CA GLY A 22 -14.55 -7.44 6.68
C GLY A 22 -13.40 -6.46 6.94
N ILE A 23 -13.13 -5.54 5.99
CA ILE A 23 -12.09 -4.52 6.13
C ILE A 23 -12.65 -3.29 6.85
N SER A 24 -11.92 -2.81 7.84
CA SER A 24 -12.28 -1.60 8.59
C SER A 24 -11.73 -0.35 7.90
N ILE A 25 -12.57 0.69 7.81
CA ILE A 25 -12.14 2.03 7.40
C ILE A 25 -11.91 2.83 8.69
N GLU A 26 -10.64 3.06 9.04
CA GLU A 26 -10.25 3.77 10.24
C GLU A 26 -10.40 5.29 10.08
N GLU A 27 -10.18 5.79 8.86
CA GLU A 27 -10.30 7.20 8.52
C GLU A 27 -10.64 7.37 7.03
N THR A 28 -11.46 8.36 6.71
CA THR A 28 -11.67 8.85 5.34
C THR A 28 -11.18 10.29 5.24
N LYS A 29 -10.27 10.55 4.29
CA LYS A 29 -9.67 11.86 4.04
C LYS A 29 -10.63 12.77 3.26
N PRO A 30 -10.43 14.11 3.29
CA PRO A 30 -11.31 15.05 2.60
C PRO A 30 -11.40 14.84 1.07
N ASP A 31 -10.38 14.26 0.46
CA ASP A 31 -10.31 13.91 -0.97
C ASP A 31 -10.91 12.53 -1.31
N GLY A 32 -11.34 11.77 -0.29
CA GLY A 32 -11.96 10.45 -0.44
C GLY A 32 -10.98 9.28 -0.29
N ASP A 33 -9.69 9.54 -0.05
CA ASP A 33 -8.74 8.49 0.29
C ASP A 33 -9.11 7.85 1.63
N ARG A 34 -8.79 6.57 1.81
CA ARG A 34 -9.21 5.80 2.99
C ARG A 34 -8.03 5.12 3.66
N CYS A 35 -7.94 5.28 4.97
CA CYS A 35 -7.02 4.55 5.83
C CYS A 35 -7.71 3.27 6.30
N LEU A 36 -7.16 2.11 5.95
CA LEU A 36 -7.78 0.81 6.13
C LEU A 36 -7.00 -0.05 7.10
N LYS A 37 -7.74 -0.85 7.86
CA LYS A 37 -7.18 -1.90 8.72
C LYS A 37 -7.86 -3.22 8.41
N MET A 38 -7.05 -4.27 8.25
CA MET A 38 -7.55 -5.61 7.98
C MET A 38 -6.70 -6.67 8.67
N SER A 39 -7.29 -7.84 8.84
CA SER A 39 -6.60 -9.04 9.28
C SER A 39 -6.10 -9.84 8.08
N GLU A 40 -5.14 -10.73 8.34
CA GLU A 40 -4.52 -11.60 7.37
C GLU A 40 -5.51 -12.45 6.56
N GLU A 41 -6.60 -12.93 7.16
CA GLU A 41 -7.62 -13.70 6.44
C GLU A 41 -8.28 -12.93 5.28
N ASN A 42 -8.25 -11.60 5.32
CA ASN A 42 -8.86 -10.74 4.32
C ASN A 42 -7.84 -10.29 3.24
N LEU A 43 -6.54 -10.49 3.46
CA LEU A 43 -5.47 -9.92 2.63
C LEU A 43 -5.58 -10.37 1.17
N ALA A 44 -5.73 -11.66 0.93
CA ALA A 44 -5.79 -12.20 -0.44
C ALA A 44 -6.98 -11.62 -1.22
N GLN A 45 -8.15 -11.48 -0.57
CA GLN A 45 -9.33 -10.92 -1.20
C GLN A 45 -9.18 -9.41 -1.45
N TYR A 46 -8.52 -8.70 -0.53
CA TYR A 46 -8.22 -7.28 -0.71
C TYR A 46 -7.25 -7.04 -1.87
N ILE A 47 -6.18 -7.82 -1.98
CA ILE A 47 -5.23 -7.75 -3.10
C ILE A 47 -5.96 -7.93 -4.44
N GLU A 48 -6.86 -8.91 -4.54
CA GLU A 48 -7.66 -9.12 -5.75
C GLU A 48 -8.62 -7.96 -6.03
N LEU A 49 -9.23 -7.37 -5.00
CA LEU A 49 -10.05 -6.16 -5.14
C LEU A 49 -9.24 -5.00 -5.73
N ILE A 50 -8.02 -4.77 -5.21
CA ILE A 50 -7.11 -3.72 -5.71
C ILE A 50 -6.73 -3.99 -7.17
N LYS A 51 -6.25 -5.18 -7.51
CA LYS A 51 -5.89 -5.50 -8.90
C LYS A 51 -7.03 -5.21 -9.89
N ASN A 52 -8.24 -5.61 -9.52
CA ASN A 52 -9.41 -5.44 -10.38
C ASN A 52 -9.85 -3.98 -10.49
N LYS A 53 -9.94 -3.27 -9.36
CA LYS A 53 -10.68 -2.00 -9.28
C LYS A 53 -9.83 -0.74 -9.09
N LEU A 54 -8.57 -0.85 -8.65
CA LEU A 54 -7.66 0.31 -8.56
C LEU A 54 -7.62 1.04 -9.90
N ASP A 55 -7.58 2.37 -9.86
CA ASP A 55 -7.52 3.19 -11.06
C ASP A 55 -6.14 3.10 -11.71
N VAL A 56 -6.09 3.29 -13.03
CA VAL A 56 -4.83 3.25 -13.76
C VAL A 56 -3.96 4.46 -13.41
N GLY A 57 -2.65 4.25 -13.30
CA GLY A 57 -1.70 5.28 -12.87
C GLY A 57 -1.61 5.46 -11.35
N PHE A 58 -2.22 4.57 -10.57
CA PHE A 58 -2.10 4.54 -9.10
C PHE A 58 -1.45 3.24 -8.63
N TRP A 59 -0.92 3.28 -7.42
CA TRP A 59 -0.49 2.11 -6.68
C TRP A 59 -1.24 2.02 -5.35
N ASN A 60 -1.17 0.86 -4.71
CA ASN A 60 -1.56 0.70 -3.33
C ASN A 60 -0.48 -0.11 -2.58
N GLU A 61 -0.16 0.35 -1.38
CA GLU A 61 0.73 -0.32 -0.44
C GLU A 61 -0.05 -0.89 0.75
N ILE A 62 0.33 -2.10 1.16
CA ILE A 62 -0.26 -2.84 2.26
C ILE A 62 0.88 -3.18 3.22
N VAL A 63 0.85 -2.59 4.40
CA VAL A 63 1.90 -2.68 5.42
C VAL A 63 1.47 -3.67 6.48
N GLY A 64 2.12 -4.83 6.53
CA GLY A 64 1.96 -5.84 7.56
C GLY A 64 3.08 -5.81 8.59
N GLU A 65 2.95 -6.63 9.63
CA GLU A 65 3.95 -6.75 10.71
C GLU A 65 5.31 -7.26 10.20
N GLN A 66 5.32 -8.07 9.14
CA GLN A 66 6.52 -8.76 8.63
C GLN A 66 6.80 -8.51 7.14
N ASP A 67 5.82 -7.97 6.42
CA ASP A 67 5.92 -7.74 4.99
C ASP A 67 5.21 -6.45 4.56
N ILE A 68 5.59 -5.98 3.38
CA ILE A 68 4.93 -4.86 2.72
C ILE A 68 4.65 -5.28 1.29
N VAL A 69 3.40 -5.22 0.88
CA VAL A 69 2.96 -5.54 -0.47
C VAL A 69 2.69 -4.25 -1.22
N PHE A 70 3.23 -4.14 -2.43
CA PHE A 70 2.94 -3.05 -3.36
C PHE A 70 2.23 -3.60 -4.60
N ILE A 71 1.15 -2.93 -5.01
CA ILE A 71 0.42 -3.24 -6.24
C ILE A 71 0.39 -1.98 -7.09
N PHE A 72 1.11 -1.99 -8.21
CA PHE A 72 1.15 -0.90 -9.18
C PHE A 72 0.24 -1.21 -10.36
N LYS A 73 -0.67 -0.29 -10.70
CA LYS A 73 -1.48 -0.39 -11.92
C LYS A 73 -1.10 0.69 -12.91
N PHE A 74 -0.47 0.28 -14.00
CA PHE A 74 0.05 1.19 -15.01
C PHE A 74 -1.07 1.78 -15.88
N LYS A 75 -0.73 2.84 -16.63
CA LYS A 75 -1.67 3.55 -17.52
C LYS A 75 -2.22 2.67 -18.65
N ASP A 76 -1.50 1.63 -19.03
CA ASP A 76 -1.94 0.62 -20.01
C ASP A 76 -2.82 -0.49 -19.39
N GLY A 77 -3.09 -0.41 -18.08
CA GLY A 77 -3.86 -1.40 -17.33
C GLY A 77 -3.06 -2.61 -16.87
N SER A 78 -1.78 -2.73 -17.23
CA SER A 78 -0.91 -3.79 -16.70
C SER A 78 -0.69 -3.60 -15.20
N ILE A 79 -0.40 -4.71 -14.51
CA ILE A 79 -0.22 -4.74 -13.06
C ILE A 79 1.14 -5.34 -12.74
N LYS A 80 1.83 -4.75 -11.77
CA LYS A 80 2.97 -5.37 -11.10
C LYS A 80 2.70 -5.44 -9.60
N GLU A 81 3.02 -6.58 -9.01
CA GLU A 81 2.90 -6.84 -7.58
C GLU A 81 4.28 -7.20 -7.02
N TYR A 82 4.61 -6.62 -5.86
CA TYR A 82 5.83 -6.90 -5.15
C TYR A 82 5.52 -7.17 -3.69
N ILE A 83 6.10 -8.24 -3.15
CA ILE A 83 6.42 -8.29 -1.72
C ILE A 83 7.78 -7.60 -1.61
N LEU A 84 7.85 -6.50 -0.87
CA LEU A 84 9.07 -5.72 -0.72
C LEU A 84 10.17 -6.61 -0.13
N THR A 85 11.38 -6.53 -0.67
CA THR A 85 12.59 -7.21 -0.18
C THR A 85 13.80 -6.32 -0.48
N ALA A 86 14.97 -6.62 0.10
CA ALA A 86 16.21 -5.88 -0.20
C ALA A 86 16.58 -5.94 -1.70
N ASP A 87 16.27 -7.04 -2.39
CA ASP A 87 16.61 -7.24 -3.80
C ASP A 87 15.78 -6.37 -4.74
N ASN A 88 14.53 -6.05 -4.37
CA ASN A 88 13.61 -5.28 -5.19
C ASN A 88 13.32 -3.85 -4.67
N GLU A 89 13.85 -3.47 -3.50
CA GLU A 89 13.64 -2.17 -2.87
C GLU A 89 13.87 -1.00 -3.84
N ARG A 90 14.99 -1.03 -4.57
CA ARG A 90 15.33 0.03 -5.52
C ARG A 90 14.37 0.13 -6.71
N GLU A 91 13.79 -0.99 -7.14
CA GLU A 91 12.79 -0.98 -8.21
C GLU A 91 11.46 -0.41 -7.70
N VAL A 92 11.01 -0.85 -6.52
CA VAL A 92 9.78 -0.34 -5.88
C VAL A 92 9.89 1.16 -5.62
N ASP A 93 11.02 1.60 -5.07
CA ASP A 93 11.35 3.00 -4.84
C ASP A 93 11.20 3.86 -6.11
N LYS A 94 11.83 3.40 -7.20
CA LYS A 94 11.73 4.06 -8.50
C LYS A 94 10.29 4.13 -9.01
N LEU A 95 9.50 3.07 -8.84
CA LEU A 95 8.10 3.04 -9.24
C LEU A 95 7.25 4.03 -8.42
N CYS A 96 7.45 4.10 -7.10
CA CYS A 96 6.79 5.09 -6.24
C CYS A 96 7.10 6.52 -6.71
N ALA A 97 8.38 6.82 -6.99
CA ALA A 97 8.76 8.14 -7.51
C ALA A 97 8.14 8.44 -8.88
N GLU A 98 8.12 7.48 -9.80
CA GLU A 98 7.49 7.63 -11.13
C GLU A 98 5.98 7.89 -11.03
N PHE A 99 5.27 7.18 -10.15
CA PHE A 99 3.83 7.35 -9.97
C PHE A 99 3.48 8.65 -9.22
N ALA A 100 4.31 9.06 -8.26
CA ALA A 100 4.16 10.32 -7.54
C ALA A 100 4.64 11.55 -8.37
N ASN A 101 5.23 11.33 -9.54
CA ASN A 101 5.89 12.38 -10.34
C ASN A 101 6.97 13.13 -9.54
N GLU A 102 7.71 12.39 -8.71
CA GLU A 102 8.80 12.87 -7.88
C GLU A 102 10.16 12.42 -8.41
N GLN A 103 11.24 13.04 -7.93
CA GLN A 103 12.59 12.55 -8.22
C GLN A 103 12.90 11.35 -7.31
N PRO A 104 13.46 10.24 -7.84
CA PRO A 104 13.78 9.04 -7.06
C PRO A 104 14.70 9.29 -5.86
N GLU A 105 15.49 10.36 -5.89
CA GLU A 105 16.43 10.71 -4.82
C GLU A 105 15.72 11.12 -3.50
N LYS A 106 14.41 11.43 -3.54
CA LYS A 106 13.62 11.75 -2.35
C LYS A 106 13.18 10.53 -1.54
N THR A 107 13.15 9.36 -2.18
CA THR A 107 12.55 8.13 -1.63
C THR A 107 13.58 7.06 -1.29
N ALA A 108 14.89 7.40 -1.30
CA ALA A 108 16.08 6.55 -1.14
C ALA A 108 16.09 5.55 0.06
N ASN A 109 15.09 5.62 0.94
CA ASN A 109 14.72 4.55 1.84
C ASN A 109 13.19 4.42 1.84
N ILE A 110 12.68 3.34 1.23
CA ILE A 110 11.23 3.13 1.07
C ILE A 110 10.52 2.99 2.43
N TYR A 111 11.19 2.37 3.41
CA TYR A 111 10.64 2.22 4.76
C TYR A 111 10.49 3.58 5.44
N LYS A 112 11.47 4.46 5.26
CA LYS A 112 11.37 5.84 5.73
C LYS A 112 10.20 6.56 5.06
N TYR A 113 10.08 6.45 3.74
CA TYR A 113 9.00 7.07 2.98
C TYR A 113 7.62 6.65 3.50
N ILE A 114 7.41 5.35 3.74
CA ILE A 114 6.18 4.83 4.34
C ILE A 114 5.98 5.38 5.76
N SER A 115 7.04 5.39 6.58
CA SER A 115 6.97 5.87 7.98
C SER A 115 6.72 7.38 8.10
N ASP A 116 7.03 8.17 7.08
CA ASP A 116 6.76 9.61 7.05
C ASP A 116 5.24 9.88 6.86
N ASN A 117 4.47 8.89 6.38
CA ASN A 117 3.00 8.93 6.42
C ASN A 117 2.51 8.66 7.85
N LYS A 118 1.79 9.64 8.42
CA LYS A 118 1.26 9.58 9.80
C LYS A 118 0.40 8.35 10.08
N PHE A 119 -0.31 7.82 9.07
CA PHE A 119 -1.14 6.64 9.26
C PHE A 119 -0.32 5.38 9.58
N TYR A 120 0.87 5.27 8.98
CA TYR A 120 1.75 4.12 9.16
C TYR A 120 2.82 4.34 10.24
N HIS A 121 3.06 5.59 10.65
CA HIS A 121 4.22 5.97 11.47
C HIS A 121 4.43 5.07 12.69
N ASP A 122 3.42 4.95 13.56
CA ASP A 122 3.53 4.18 14.80
C ASP A 122 3.68 2.68 14.52
N PHE A 123 2.93 2.15 13.56
CA PHE A 123 2.98 0.74 13.15
C PHE A 123 4.35 0.37 12.58
N MET A 124 4.92 1.23 11.73
CA MET A 124 6.26 1.05 11.19
C MET A 124 7.31 1.11 12.29
N LEU A 125 7.20 2.02 13.27
CA LEU A 125 8.14 2.10 14.39
C LEU A 125 8.10 0.84 15.26
N GLU A 126 6.91 0.28 15.50
CA GLU A 126 6.72 -0.94 16.29
C GLU A 126 7.34 -2.17 15.60
N HIS A 127 7.18 -2.28 14.28
CA HIS A 127 7.53 -3.49 13.51
C HIS A 127 8.79 -3.35 12.63
N TYR A 128 9.50 -2.21 12.69
CA TYR A 128 10.64 -1.93 11.81
C TYR A 128 11.71 -3.03 11.82
N ALA A 129 12.04 -3.55 13.00
CA ALA A 129 13.07 -4.58 13.14
C ALA A 129 12.68 -5.88 12.42
N ASP A 130 11.41 -6.27 12.48
CA ASP A 130 10.92 -7.48 11.82
C ASP A 130 10.91 -7.30 10.29
N LEU A 131 10.56 -6.11 9.83
CA LEU A 131 10.51 -5.73 8.41
C LEU A 131 11.89 -5.66 7.70
N ILE A 132 12.98 -5.48 8.44
CA ILE A 132 14.34 -5.40 7.86
C ILE A 132 15.17 -6.67 8.06
N ASN A 133 14.85 -7.52 9.04
CA ASN A 133 15.64 -8.71 9.40
C ASN A 133 15.11 -10.01 8.76
N ARG A 134 14.25 -9.88 7.75
CA ARG A 134 13.60 -10.98 7.01
C ARG A 134 14.49 -11.60 5.94
#